data_AF-A0A848TZB5-F1
#
_entry.id   AF-A0A848TZB5-F1
#
_cell.length_a   1.000
_cell.length_b   1.000
_cell.length_c   1.000
_cell.angle_alpha   90.00
_cell.angle_beta   90.00
_cell.angle_gamma   90.00
#
_symmetry.space_group_name_H-M   'P 1'
#
loop_
_entity.id
_entity.type
_entity.pdbx_description
1 polymer ?
#
loop_
_entity_poly.entity_id
_entity_poly.type
_entity_poly.pdbx_seq_one_letter_code
_entity_poly.pdbx_strand_id
1 'polypeptide(L)'
;MPENVLSTINGEIEILNAILDTDKAFKKGLGKAKNTIIKLLEKELKIVPKFYYRRLWMVLGMTVFGIPIGLSFGAGTGNYGMLGVGIPIGMGIGIAVGTEMDRKAEVEGRQLDVDL
;
A
#
# COMPACT_ATOMS: atom_id res chain seq x y z
N MET A 1 -18.54 -2.88 13.34
CA MET A 1 -17.35 -3.58 12.81
C MET A 1 -17.67 -5.07 12.75
N PRO A 2 -17.30 -5.79 11.68
CA PRO A 2 -17.54 -7.23 11.56
C PRO A 2 -16.86 -8.05 12.67
N GLU A 3 -17.49 -9.14 13.11
CA GLU A 3 -16.97 -9.97 14.21
C GLU A 3 -15.62 -10.62 13.89
N ASN A 4 -15.40 -11.03 12.63
CA ASN A 4 -14.12 -11.59 12.18
C ASN A 4 -12.96 -10.58 12.30
N VAL A 5 -13.24 -9.29 12.12
CA VAL A 5 -12.23 -8.24 12.26
C VAL A 5 -11.85 -8.07 13.72
N LEU A 6 -12.85 -8.01 14.61
CA LEU A 6 -12.64 -7.87 16.05
C LEU A 6 -11.88 -9.07 16.64
N SER A 7 -12.27 -10.29 16.29
CA SER A 7 -11.62 -11.50 16.80
C SER A 7 -10.15 -11.59 16.37
N THR A 8 -9.84 -11.20 15.13
CA THR A 8 -8.46 -11.20 14.63
C THR A 8 -7.61 -10.13 15.34
N ILE A 9 -8.15 -8.92 15.54
CA ILE A 9 -7.45 -7.85 16.27
C ILE A 9 -7.15 -8.29 17.71
N ASN A 10 -8.14 -8.83 18.41
CA ASN A 10 -7.96 -9.32 19.77
C ASN A 10 -6.93 -10.45 19.83
N GLY A 11 -6.96 -11.39 18.88
CA GLY A 11 -5.97 -12.46 18.80
C GLY A 11 -4.53 -11.96 18.60
N GLU A 12 -4.31 -10.96 17.73
CA GLU A 12 -2.99 -10.34 17.58
C GLU A 12 -2.54 -9.63 18.86
N ILE A 13 -3.45 -8.98 19.59
CA ILE A 13 -3.16 -8.34 20.89
C ILE A 13 -2.78 -9.40 21.94
N GLU A 14 -3.50 -10.52 22.01
CA GLU A 14 -3.17 -11.63 22.91
C GLU A 14 -1.78 -12.21 22.63
N ILE A 15 -1.43 -12.39 21.36
CA ILE A 15 -0.09 -12.85 20.96
C ILE A 15 0.99 -11.86 21.43
N LEU A 16 0.76 -10.55 21.29
CA LEU A 16 1.70 -9.53 21.75
C LEU A 16 1.86 -9.55 23.27
N ASN A 17 0.75 -9.63 24.01
CA ASN A 17 0.75 -9.66 25.48
C ASN A 17 1.45 -10.90 26.05
N ALA A 18 1.55 -11.99 25.27
CA ALA A 18 2.24 -13.22 25.67
C ALA A 18 3.77 -13.19 25.46
N ILE A 19 4.34 -12.15 24.84
CA ILE A 19 5.78 -12.05 24.61
C ILE A 19 6.48 -11.69 25.93
N LEU A 20 7.31 -12.61 26.44
CA LEU A 20 8.09 -12.41 27.66
C LEU A 20 9.43 -11.69 27.37
N ASP A 21 9.58 -10.49 27.95
CA ASP A 21 10.80 -9.77 28.34
C ASP A 21 12.01 -9.69 27.40
N THR A 22 11.80 -9.83 26.09
CA THR A 22 12.82 -9.44 25.10
C THR A 22 12.34 -8.30 24.23
N ASP A 23 12.88 -7.10 24.45
CA ASP A 23 12.59 -5.88 23.67
C ASP A 23 12.62 -6.11 22.16
N LYS A 24 13.57 -6.94 21.70
CA LYS A 24 13.70 -7.30 20.28
C LYS A 24 12.54 -8.15 19.79
N ALA A 25 12.11 -9.14 20.57
CA ALA A 25 10.99 -10.01 20.21
C ALA A 25 9.68 -9.22 20.25
N PHE A 26 9.49 -8.37 21.25
CA PHE A 26 8.33 -7.51 21.37
C PHE A 26 8.23 -6.53 20.19
N LYS A 27 9.30 -5.80 19.84
CA LYS A 27 9.32 -4.91 18.67
C LYS A 27 8.99 -5.63 17.36
N LYS A 28 9.54 -6.83 17.16
CA LYS A 28 9.24 -7.66 15.99
C LYS A 28 7.78 -8.11 15.98
N GLY A 29 7.27 -8.56 17.12
CA GLY A 29 5.87 -8.93 17.31
C GLY A 29 4.95 -7.76 16.99
N LEU A 30 5.22 -6.59 17.55
CA LEU A 30 4.44 -5.37 17.35
C LEU A 30 4.37 -4.98 15.87
N GLY A 31 5.52 -5.01 15.17
CA GLY A 31 5.55 -4.76 13.73
C GLY A 31 4.73 -5.77 12.92
N LYS A 32 4.74 -7.05 13.32
CA LYS A 32 3.95 -8.10 12.69
C LYS A 32 2.45 -7.87 12.93
N ALA A 33 2.04 -7.68 14.17
CA ALA A 33 0.65 -7.42 14.55
C ALA A 33 0.11 -6.16 13.86
N LYS A 34 0.87 -5.05 13.89
CA LYS A 34 0.53 -3.81 13.15
C LYS A 34 0.26 -4.10 11.68
N ASN A 35 1.15 -4.84 11.03
CA ASN A 35 1.00 -5.18 9.61
C ASN A 35 -0.18 -6.12 9.34
N THR A 36 -0.43 -7.12 10.19
CA THR A 36 -1.59 -8.00 10.05
C THR A 36 -2.89 -7.22 10.18
N ILE A 37 -3.01 -6.40 11.22
CA ILE A 37 -4.20 -5.59 11.48
C ILE A 37 -4.44 -4.61 10.33
N ILE A 38 -3.43 -3.88 9.88
CA ILE A 38 -3.57 -2.93 8.77
C ILE A 38 -4.01 -3.65 7.48
N LYS A 39 -3.46 -4.82 7.16
CA LYS A 39 -3.88 -5.60 5.98
C LYS A 39 -5.32 -6.08 6.10
N LEU A 40 -5.75 -6.51 7.29
CA LEU A 40 -7.13 -6.90 7.53
C LEU A 40 -8.09 -5.73 7.35
N LEU A 41 -7.76 -4.57 7.92
CA LEU A 41 -8.54 -3.34 7.82
C LEU A 41 -8.64 -2.84 6.37
N GLU A 42 -7.56 -2.91 5.59
CA GLU A 42 -7.58 -2.59 4.17
C GLU A 42 -8.51 -3.53 3.40
N LYS A 43 -8.37 -4.84 3.63
CA LYS A 43 -9.10 -5.86 2.89
C LYS A 43 -10.60 -5.80 3.16
N GLU A 44 -10.98 -5.82 4.43
CA GLU A 44 -12.37 -5.99 4.87
C GLU A 44 -13.12 -4.65 4.96
N LEU A 45 -12.43 -3.57 5.32
CA LEU A 45 -13.07 -2.27 5.59
C LEU A 45 -12.58 -1.14 4.68
N LYS A 46 -11.58 -1.38 3.83
CA LYS A 46 -10.95 -0.34 2.99
C LYS A 46 -10.40 0.83 3.83
N ILE A 47 -10.00 0.51 5.05
CA ILE A 47 -9.33 1.43 5.97
C ILE A 47 -7.82 1.30 5.76
N VAL A 48 -7.15 2.42 5.48
CA VAL A 48 -5.74 2.42 5.08
C VAL A 48 -4.95 3.51 5.81
N PRO A 49 -3.63 3.34 6.02
CA PRO A 49 -2.78 4.41 6.52
C PRO A 49 -2.60 5.55 5.52
N LYS A 50 -2.11 6.70 6.00
CA LYS A 50 -1.73 7.82 5.14
C LYS A 50 -0.75 7.40 4.04
N PHE A 51 -0.98 7.92 2.82
CA PHE A 51 -0.19 7.67 1.61
C PHE A 51 -0.12 6.19 1.15
N TYR A 52 -1.06 5.35 1.56
CA TYR A 52 -1.06 3.94 1.20
C TYR A 52 -1.24 3.75 -0.31
N TYR A 53 -2.31 4.31 -0.89
CA TYR A 53 -2.60 4.12 -2.31
C TYR A 53 -1.59 4.84 -3.20
N ARG A 54 -1.11 6.01 -2.79
CA ARG A 54 -0.01 6.70 -3.48
C ARG A 54 1.24 5.84 -3.58
N ARG A 55 1.68 5.20 -2.48
CA ARG A 55 2.85 4.29 -2.51
C ARG A 55 2.58 3.06 -3.37
N LEU A 56 1.39 2.47 -3.27
CA LEU A 56 1.00 1.32 -4.08
C LEU A 56 1.01 1.65 -5.59
N TRP A 57 0.33 2.72 -5.98
CA TRP A 57 0.18 3.12 -7.36
C TRP A 57 1.43 3.76 -7.97
N MET A 58 2.37 4.24 -7.16
CA MET A 58 3.68 4.64 -7.66
C MET A 58 4.38 3.46 -8.37
N VAL A 59 4.34 2.28 -7.76
CA VAL A 59 4.92 1.05 -8.33
C VAL A 59 4.04 0.48 -9.43
N LEU A 60 2.72 0.39 -9.20
CA LEU A 60 1.79 -0.14 -10.21
C LEU A 60 1.71 0.75 -11.45
N GLY A 61 1.85 2.06 -11.32
CA GLY A 61 1.80 2.98 -12.45
C GLY A 61 2.93 2.72 -13.44
N MET A 62 4.12 2.38 -12.95
CA MET A 62 5.24 1.96 -13.80
C MET A 62 4.92 0.69 -14.58
N THR A 63 4.28 -0.30 -13.97
CA THR A 63 4.02 -1.60 -14.60
C THR A 63 2.78 -1.59 -15.49
N VAL A 64 1.68 -1.00 -15.03
CA VAL A 64 0.38 -0.96 -15.71
C VAL A 64 0.37 0.07 -16.85
N PHE A 65 1.00 1.23 -16.66
CA PHE A 65 1.04 2.28 -17.67
C PHE A 65 2.42 2.43 -18.28
N GLY A 66 3.46 2.49 -17.46
CA GLY A 66 4.79 2.90 -17.92
C GLY A 66 5.42 1.91 -18.90
N ILE A 67 5.42 0.61 -18.60
CA ILE A 67 5.97 -0.42 -19.48
C ILE A 67 5.21 -0.47 -20.82
N PRO A 68 3.87 -0.55 -20.87
CA PRO A 68 3.14 -0.52 -22.13
C PRO A 68 3.38 0.75 -22.95
N ILE A 69 3.34 1.92 -22.32
CA ILE A 69 3.61 3.21 -23.00
C ILE A 69 5.03 3.21 -23.56
N GLY A 70 6.02 2.84 -22.76
CA GLY A 70 7.41 2.75 -23.18
C GLY A 70 7.56 1.83 -24.39
N LEU A 71 6.94 0.65 -24.36
CA LEU A 71 6.95 -0.31 -25.46
C LEU A 71 6.35 0.26 -26.74
N SER A 72 5.19 0.91 -26.66
CA SER A 72 4.55 1.54 -27.82
C SER A 72 5.42 2.64 -28.42
N PHE A 73 6.04 3.50 -27.60
CA PHE A 73 6.94 4.55 -28.07
C PHE A 73 8.23 4.00 -28.68
N GLY A 74 8.86 3.01 -28.04
CA GLY A 74 10.09 2.38 -28.54
C GLY A 74 9.88 1.65 -29.86
N ALA A 75 8.79 0.89 -29.97
CA ALA A 75 8.43 0.20 -31.20
C ALA A 75 8.01 1.18 -32.31
N GLY A 76 7.21 2.20 -31.99
CA GLY A 76 6.71 3.18 -32.96
C GLY A 76 7.79 4.11 -33.53
N THR A 77 8.87 4.35 -32.78
CA THR A 77 10.00 5.19 -33.20
C THR A 77 11.18 4.39 -33.74
N GLY A 78 11.18 3.06 -33.61
CA GLY A 78 12.33 2.21 -33.89
C GLY A 78 13.50 2.39 -32.92
N ASN A 79 13.35 3.25 -31.90
CA ASN A 79 14.37 3.52 -30.88
C ASN A 79 13.98 2.86 -29.56
N TYR A 80 14.48 1.66 -29.31
CA TYR A 80 14.24 0.94 -28.06
C TYR A 80 14.90 1.60 -26.83
N GLY A 81 15.76 2.60 -26.99
CA GLY A 81 16.19 3.46 -25.88
C GLY A 81 15.04 4.28 -25.30
N MET A 82 13.99 4.55 -26.09
CA MET A 82 12.79 5.28 -25.66
C MET A 82 11.84 4.43 -24.79
N LEU A 83 12.08 3.13 -24.64
CA LEU A 83 11.34 2.27 -23.69
C LEU A 83 11.38 2.85 -22.27
N GLY A 84 12.51 3.45 -21.88
CA GLY A 84 12.69 4.04 -20.56
C GLY A 84 11.82 5.28 -20.28
N VAL A 85 11.33 5.96 -21.32
CA VAL A 85 10.48 7.16 -21.17
C VAL A 85 9.12 6.82 -20.57
N GLY A 86 8.64 5.61 -20.81
CA GLY A 86 7.38 5.14 -20.26
C GLY A 86 7.39 5.06 -18.74
N ILE A 87 8.52 4.73 -18.11
CA ILE A 87 8.59 4.54 -16.65
C ILE A 87 8.23 5.82 -15.87
N PRO A 88 8.87 6.99 -16.10
CA PRO A 88 8.47 8.24 -15.45
C PRO A 88 7.02 8.65 -15.73
N ILE A 89 6.53 8.44 -16.96
CA ILE A 89 5.13 8.77 -17.32
C ILE A 89 4.16 7.90 -16.52
N GLY A 90 4.39 6.58 -16.52
CA GLY A 90 3.56 5.64 -15.79
C GLY A 90 3.59 5.87 -14.28
N MET A 91 4.76 6.19 -13.72
CA MET A 91 4.91 6.58 -12.32
C MET A 91 4.10 7.85 -12.01
N GLY A 92 4.15 8.86 -12.89
CA GLY A 92 3.37 10.09 -12.73
C GLY A 92 1.85 9.85 -12.70
N ILE A 93 1.35 9.04 -13.65
CA ILE A 93 -0.05 8.63 -13.69
C ILE A 93 -0.41 7.86 -12.41
N GLY A 94 0.44 6.92 -12.01
CA GLY A 94 0.28 6.15 -10.78
C GLY A 94 0.18 7.03 -9.53
N ILE A 95 1.07 8.01 -9.38
CA ILE A 95 1.03 8.96 -8.26
C ILE A 95 -0.28 9.74 -8.25
N ALA A 96 -0.75 10.21 -9.40
CA ALA A 96 -2.01 10.95 -9.50
C ALA A 96 -3.21 10.08 -9.07
N VAL A 97 -3.32 8.87 -9.62
CA VAL A 97 -4.38 7.91 -9.27
C VAL A 97 -4.33 7.54 -7.79
N GLY A 98 -3.15 7.20 -7.27
CA GLY A 98 -2.99 6.82 -5.87
C GLY A 98 -3.28 7.95 -4.89
N THR A 99 -2.91 9.18 -5.24
CA THR A 99 -3.22 10.38 -4.43
C THR A 99 -4.72 10.62 -4.35
N GLU A 100 -5.45 10.47 -5.46
CA GLU A 100 -6.90 10.64 -5.47
C GLU A 100 -7.60 9.55 -4.64
N MET A 101 -7.09 8.31 -4.67
CA MET A 101 -7.60 7.24 -3.81
C MET A 101 -7.34 7.49 -2.33
N ASP A 102 -6.16 8.00 -1.97
CA ASP A 102 -5.86 8.40 -0.58
C ASP A 102 -6.76 9.55 -0.13
N ARG A 103 -6.98 10.56 -0.97
CA ARG A 103 -7.91 11.68 -0.71
C ARG A 103 -9.34 11.17 -0.49
N LYS A 104 -9.78 10.22 -1.29
CA LYS A 104 -11.11 9.60 -1.13
C LYS A 104 -11.21 8.85 0.21
N ALA A 105 -10.18 8.08 0.59
CA ALA A 105 -10.15 7.39 1.87
C ALA A 105 -10.18 8.36 3.06
N GLU A 106 -9.49 9.51 2.95
CA GLU A 106 -9.52 10.58 3.95
C GLU A 106 -10.93 11.19 4.10
N VAL A 107 -11.54 11.63 2.99
CA VAL A 107 -12.89 12.23 2.98
C VAL A 107 -13.95 11.27 3.52
N GLU A 108 -13.81 9.97 3.22
CA GLU A 108 -14.73 8.93 3.68
C GLU A 108 -14.41 8.44 5.12
N GLY A 109 -13.47 9.08 5.83
CA GLY A 109 -13.14 8.76 7.22
C GLY A 109 -12.47 7.39 7.39
N ARG A 110 -11.86 6.85 6.33
CA ARG A 110 -11.20 5.54 6.31
C ARG A 110 -9.67 5.63 6.32
N GLN A 111 -9.12 6.78 6.66
CA GLN A 111 -7.67 6.96 6.76
C GLN A 111 -7.21 6.89 8.20
N LEU A 112 -6.27 5.99 8.50
CA LEU A 112 -5.64 5.89 9.81
C LEU A 112 -4.49 6.88 9.93
N ASP A 113 -4.44 7.60 11.05
CA ASP A 113 -3.31 8.45 11.41
C ASP A 113 -2.21 7.62 12.09
N VAL A 114 -1.60 6.73 11.31
CA VAL A 114 -0.48 5.90 11.75
C VAL A 114 0.59 5.87 10.66
N ASP A 115 1.85 5.99 11.10
CA ASP A 115 2.99 5.80 10.22
C ASP A 115 3.30 4.30 10.07
N LEU A 116 3.55 3.90 8.82
CA LEU A 116 3.95 2.54 8.47
C LEU A 116 5.45 2.38 8.52
#